data_AF-A0A8C3BA38-F1
#
_entry.id   AF-A0A8C3BA38-F1
#
_cell.length_a   1.000
_cell.length_b   1.000
_cell.length_c   1.000
_cell.angle_alpha   90.00
_cell.angle_beta   90.00
_cell.angle_gamma   90.00
#
_symmetry.space_group_name_H-M   'P 1'
#
loop_
_entity.id
_entity.type
_entity.pdbx_description
1 polymer ?
#
loop_
_entity_poly.entity_id
_entity_poly.type
_entity_poly.pdbx_seq_one_letter_code
_entity_poly.pdbx_strand_id
1 'polypeptide(L)'
;MAAVPPVAYIYSPEYTARCDALCKAPRRASMVHSLIEAYSLLEHMMIVKPKVATMEEMASFHTDAYLQHLQKVSEEGDDDHPESVEYGLGYDCPATEGIFDYAAAVGGATITAAQCLLDGKCKVAINWPGGWHHAKKDEASGFCYLNDAVLGILRLRQKFDRVLYIDLDLHHGDGVEDAFSFTSKVMTVSLHKFSPGFFPGTGDVTDVGLGKGRYYSVNVPIQDGIQDEKYYQICETVLKEVYAAFNPEAVVLQLGADTIAGDPMCSFNMTPEGVGKCLKYVLQWQLATLVLGGGGYNLANTARCWTYLTGVILGRTLSSEIPDHEFFTEYGPDYVLEITPSCRPDRNEPQRIQEILNLIKGNLKHVV
;
A
#
# COMPACT_ATOMS: atom_id res chain seq x y z
N MET A 1 14.17 8.59 -31.03
CA MET A 1 13.16 9.03 -30.03
C MET A 1 13.74 8.67 -28.67
N ALA A 2 13.89 9.63 -27.77
CA ALA A 2 14.32 9.33 -26.41
C ALA A 2 13.29 8.38 -25.78
N ALA A 3 13.74 7.27 -25.19
CA ALA A 3 12.85 6.32 -24.54
C ALA A 3 12.12 7.04 -23.40
N VAL A 4 10.79 7.05 -23.43
CA VAL A 4 9.97 7.61 -22.36
C VAL A 4 10.39 6.93 -21.04
N PRO A 5 10.68 7.67 -19.97
CA PRO A 5 11.02 7.06 -18.68
C PRO A 5 9.91 6.07 -18.28
N PRO A 6 10.24 4.82 -17.93
CA PRO A 6 9.24 3.78 -17.73
C PRO A 6 8.41 3.94 -16.44
N VAL A 7 8.64 5.01 -15.67
CA VAL A 7 8.11 5.25 -14.33
C VAL A 7 7.45 6.63 -14.23
N ALA A 8 6.19 6.66 -13.82
CA ALA A 8 5.49 7.89 -13.44
C ALA A 8 5.52 8.06 -11.92
N TYR A 9 5.76 9.29 -11.44
CA TYR A 9 5.74 9.66 -10.03
C TYR A 9 4.63 10.68 -9.81
N ILE A 10 3.60 10.31 -9.04
CA ILE A 10 2.46 11.19 -8.79
C ILE A 10 2.81 12.19 -7.71
N TYR A 11 2.88 13.45 -8.08
CA TYR A 11 3.29 14.51 -7.18
C TYR A 11 2.85 15.89 -7.66
N SER A 12 2.45 16.72 -6.69
CA SER A 12 2.55 18.16 -6.79
C SER A 12 2.70 18.74 -5.38
N PRO A 13 3.25 19.96 -5.23
CA PRO A 13 3.36 20.59 -3.92
C PRO A 13 2.02 20.68 -3.18
N GLU A 14 0.93 20.94 -3.91
CA GLU A 14 -0.41 21.04 -3.31
C GLU A 14 -0.95 19.68 -2.85
N TYR A 15 -0.62 18.60 -3.56
CA TYR A 15 -1.00 17.25 -3.13
C TYR A 15 -0.26 16.86 -1.85
N THR A 16 1.06 17.04 -1.82
CA THR A 16 1.88 16.76 -0.64
C THR A 16 1.43 17.56 0.57
N ALA A 17 1.17 18.86 0.41
CA ALA A 17 0.68 19.70 1.50
C ALA A 17 -0.67 19.23 2.06
N ARG A 18 -1.60 18.76 1.21
CA ARG A 18 -2.86 18.14 1.66
C ARG A 18 -2.61 16.85 2.43
N CYS A 19 -1.72 15.99 1.93
CA CYS A 19 -1.42 14.73 2.60
C CYS A 19 -0.82 14.94 4.00
N ASP A 20 0.03 15.95 4.17
CA ASP A 20 0.66 16.24 5.45
C ASP A 20 -0.26 16.86 6.49
N ALA A 21 -1.39 17.45 6.07
CA ALA A 21 -2.33 18.13 6.95
C ALA A 21 -3.16 17.17 7.81
N LEU A 22 -3.59 16.03 7.24
CA LEU A 22 -4.59 15.14 7.87
C LEU A 22 -4.14 13.68 8.01
N CYS A 23 -3.00 13.30 7.42
CA CYS A 23 -2.44 11.98 7.64
C CYS A 23 -2.07 11.78 9.11
N LYS A 24 -2.36 10.59 9.66
CA LYS A 24 -1.95 10.19 11.02
C LYS A 24 -0.45 10.34 11.27
N ALA A 25 0.34 10.24 10.19
CA ALA A 25 1.78 10.46 10.15
C ALA A 25 2.07 11.86 9.57
N PRO A 26 2.06 12.93 10.40
CA PRO A 26 2.17 14.30 9.92
C PRO A 26 3.53 14.54 9.26
N ARG A 27 3.55 15.30 8.15
CA ARG A 27 4.76 15.63 7.36
C ARG A 27 5.44 14.45 6.65
N ARG A 28 4.88 13.23 6.72
CA ARG A 28 5.45 12.04 6.08
C ARG A 28 5.55 12.19 4.57
N ALA A 29 4.56 12.81 3.92
CA ALA A 29 4.56 12.95 2.46
C ALA A 29 5.67 13.92 2.00
N SER A 30 5.84 15.05 2.69
CA SER A 30 6.96 15.97 2.41
C SER A 30 8.31 15.32 2.67
N MET A 31 8.46 14.58 3.77
CA MET A 31 9.72 13.91 4.12
C MET A 31 10.12 12.85 3.08
N VAL A 32 9.17 12.03 2.63
CA VAL A 32 9.40 11.04 1.56
C VAL A 32 9.79 11.74 0.27
N HIS A 33 9.04 12.76 -0.15
CA HIS A 33 9.33 13.48 -1.39
C HIS A 33 10.70 14.18 -1.35
N SER A 34 10.99 14.89 -0.25
CA SER A 34 12.26 15.59 -0.04
C SER A 34 13.45 14.63 -0.09
N LEU A 35 13.32 13.41 0.47
CA LEU A 35 14.41 12.43 0.40
C LEU A 35 14.59 11.87 -1.02
N ILE A 36 13.51 11.55 -1.72
CA ILE A 36 13.55 11.13 -3.13
C ILE A 36 14.21 12.21 -4.00
N GLU A 37 13.87 13.48 -3.77
CA GLU A 37 14.46 14.63 -4.46
C GLU A 37 15.96 14.78 -4.13
N ALA A 38 16.35 14.65 -2.87
CA ALA A 38 17.73 14.78 -2.42
C ALA A 38 18.67 13.72 -3.03
N TYR A 39 18.15 12.54 -3.34
CA TYR A 39 18.88 11.50 -4.10
C TYR A 39 18.83 11.68 -5.63
N SER A 40 18.30 12.81 -6.12
CA SER A 40 18.16 13.12 -7.55
C SER A 40 17.33 12.09 -8.34
N LEU A 41 16.43 11.36 -7.68
CA LEU A 41 15.64 10.31 -8.34
C LEU A 41 14.57 10.86 -9.27
N LEU A 42 14.08 12.07 -8.99
CA LEU A 42 13.04 12.73 -9.79
C LEU A 42 13.45 12.93 -11.26
N GLU A 43 14.74 13.12 -11.53
CA GLU A 43 15.29 13.28 -12.89
C GLU A 43 15.11 12.04 -13.77
N HIS A 44 14.76 10.90 -13.18
CA HIS A 44 14.58 9.62 -13.84
C HIS A 44 13.12 9.17 -13.93
N MET A 45 12.19 10.04 -13.52
CA MET A 45 10.76 9.75 -13.49
C MET A 45 9.97 10.82 -14.24
N MET A 46 8.79 10.43 -14.74
CA MET A 46 7.81 11.38 -15.24
C MET A 46 6.98 11.88 -14.06
N ILE A 47 7.20 13.13 -13.63
CA ILE A 47 6.37 13.75 -12.60
C ILE A 47 4.99 14.06 -13.19
N VAL A 48 3.94 13.54 -12.57
CA VAL A 48 2.55 13.75 -13.00
C VAL A 48 1.76 14.38 -11.86
N LYS A 49 1.20 15.57 -12.11
CA LYS A 49 0.32 16.24 -11.16
C LYS A 49 -0.98 15.44 -11.01
N PRO A 50 -1.36 15.03 -9.78
CA PRO A 50 -2.62 14.33 -9.56
C PRO A 50 -3.82 15.23 -9.84
N LYS A 51 -4.89 14.61 -10.34
CA LYS A 51 -6.23 15.21 -10.29
C LYS A 51 -6.87 14.86 -8.96
N VAL A 52 -7.72 15.75 -8.44
CA VAL A 52 -8.60 15.42 -7.31
C VAL A 52 -9.74 14.53 -7.83
N ALA A 53 -10.06 13.46 -7.11
CA ALA A 53 -11.16 12.58 -7.49
C ALA A 53 -12.48 13.33 -7.39
N THR A 54 -13.32 13.16 -8.40
CA THR A 54 -14.71 13.61 -8.36
C THR A 54 -15.54 12.71 -7.44
N MET A 55 -16.66 13.23 -6.94
CA MET A 55 -17.63 12.42 -6.17
C MET A 55 -18.05 11.17 -6.95
N GLU A 56 -18.28 11.29 -8.26
CA GLU A 56 -18.63 10.17 -9.15
C GLU A 56 -17.54 9.09 -9.19
N GLU A 57 -16.27 9.49 -9.26
CA GLU A 57 -15.16 8.54 -9.25
C GLU A 57 -15.05 7.82 -7.91
N MET A 58 -15.23 8.52 -6.79
CA MET A 58 -15.22 7.92 -5.45
C MET A 58 -16.41 6.97 -5.25
N ALA A 59 -17.58 7.34 -5.78
CA ALA A 59 -18.82 6.56 -5.75
C ALA A 59 -18.78 5.29 -6.62
N SER A 60 -17.71 5.08 -7.40
CA SER A 60 -17.50 3.79 -8.09
C SER A 60 -17.26 2.62 -7.13
N PHE A 61 -16.91 2.91 -5.88
CA PHE A 61 -16.81 1.92 -4.80
C PHE A 61 -17.59 2.33 -3.55
N HIS A 62 -17.38 3.56 -3.08
CA HIS A 62 -18.01 4.02 -1.85
C HIS A 62 -19.49 4.34 -2.07
N THR A 63 -20.31 4.16 -1.03
CA THR A 63 -21.73 4.50 -1.12
C THR A 63 -21.93 6.01 -1.14
N ASP A 64 -22.96 6.47 -1.86
CA ASP A 64 -23.32 7.90 -1.91
C ASP A 64 -23.56 8.46 -0.50
N ALA A 65 -24.22 7.68 0.38
CA ALA A 65 -24.51 8.10 1.76
C ALA A 65 -23.23 8.31 2.58
N TYR A 66 -22.28 7.39 2.51
CA TYR A 66 -20.99 7.52 3.19
C TYR A 66 -20.20 8.74 2.69
N LEU A 67 -20.13 8.95 1.37
CA LEU A 67 -19.39 10.08 0.80
C LEU A 67 -20.03 11.43 1.14
N GLN A 68 -21.37 11.50 1.15
CA GLN A 68 -22.10 12.69 1.61
C GLN A 68 -21.84 12.98 3.09
N HIS A 69 -21.81 11.94 3.93
CA HIS A 69 -21.47 12.08 5.35
C HIS A 69 -20.03 12.59 5.54
N LEU A 70 -19.07 11.99 4.83
CA LEU A 70 -17.67 12.39 4.87
C LEU A 70 -17.48 13.85 4.42
N GLN A 71 -18.21 14.28 3.37
CA GLN A 71 -18.21 15.66 2.92
C GLN A 71 -18.77 16.61 3.99
N LYS A 72 -19.91 16.26 4.60
CA LYS A 72 -20.52 17.06 5.67
C LYS A 72 -19.58 17.25 6.85
N VAL A 73 -19.01 16.17 7.38
CA VAL A 73 -18.03 16.22 8.49
C VAL A 73 -16.81 17.05 8.10
N SER A 74 -16.37 16.95 6.85
CA SER A 74 -15.22 17.71 6.36
C SER A 74 -15.46 19.23 6.28
N GLU A 75 -16.70 19.67 6.08
CA GLU A 75 -17.07 21.09 5.93
C GLU A 75 -17.51 21.73 7.24
N GLU A 76 -18.23 20.97 8.08
CA GLU A 76 -18.91 21.49 9.27
C GLU A 76 -18.24 21.03 10.58
N GLY A 77 -17.33 20.05 10.52
CA GLY A 77 -16.82 19.34 11.70
C GLY A 77 -17.78 18.24 12.17
N ASP A 78 -17.41 17.56 13.26
CA ASP A 78 -18.26 16.55 13.90
C ASP A 78 -18.96 17.15 15.13
N ASP A 79 -20.24 17.48 14.99
CA ASP A 79 -21.12 17.91 16.10
C ASP A 79 -21.56 16.70 16.97
N ASP A 80 -20.66 15.75 17.23
CA ASP A 80 -20.96 14.43 17.80
C ASP A 80 -22.11 13.71 17.06
N HIS A 81 -22.06 13.71 15.72
CA HIS A 81 -23.16 13.13 14.93
C HIS A 81 -23.20 11.61 15.16
N PRO A 82 -24.33 11.01 15.58
CA PRO A 82 -24.40 9.58 15.88
C PRO A 82 -23.96 8.68 14.72
N GLU A 83 -24.20 9.13 13.49
CA GLU A 83 -23.83 8.44 12.25
C GLU A 83 -22.30 8.38 12.05
N SER A 84 -21.52 9.30 12.61
CA SER A 84 -20.05 9.29 12.51
C SER A 84 -19.48 7.98 13.04
N VAL A 85 -20.01 7.46 14.15
CA VAL A 85 -19.61 6.16 14.72
C VAL A 85 -20.02 5.00 13.82
N GLU A 86 -21.21 5.05 13.21
CA GLU A 86 -21.68 4.01 12.29
C GLU A 86 -20.85 3.96 10.99
N TYR A 87 -20.35 5.12 10.55
CA TYR A 87 -19.43 5.24 9.41
C TYR A 87 -17.95 5.09 9.78
N GLY A 88 -17.64 4.64 11.00
CA GLY A 88 -16.27 4.34 11.44
C GLY A 88 -15.39 5.57 11.71
N LEU A 89 -15.98 6.75 11.87
CA LEU A 89 -15.27 7.96 12.28
C LEU A 89 -15.23 8.07 13.82
N GLY A 90 -14.05 8.38 14.35
CA GLY A 90 -13.83 8.52 15.79
C GLY A 90 -12.38 8.32 16.19
N TYR A 91 -12.08 7.16 16.81
CA TYR A 91 -10.82 6.93 17.50
C TYR A 91 -9.59 6.86 16.57
N ASP A 92 -9.60 5.91 15.64
CA ASP A 92 -8.53 5.71 14.66
C ASP A 92 -8.73 6.61 13.43
N CYS A 93 -9.96 6.83 12.99
CA CYS A 93 -10.31 7.76 11.90
C CYS A 93 -10.97 9.05 12.44
N PRO A 94 -10.21 10.03 12.96
CA PRO A 94 -10.79 11.22 13.57
C PRO A 94 -11.64 12.06 12.61
N ALA A 95 -12.88 12.34 13.03
CA ALA A 95 -13.80 13.21 12.33
C ALA A 95 -13.30 14.66 12.42
N THR A 96 -12.69 15.16 11.35
CA THR A 96 -12.00 16.46 11.33
C THR A 96 -12.29 17.22 10.04
N GLU A 97 -12.18 18.54 10.10
CA GLU A 97 -12.31 19.39 8.91
C GLU A 97 -11.28 19.01 7.84
N GLY A 98 -11.70 19.00 6.58
CA GLY A 98 -10.85 18.71 5.42
C GLY A 98 -10.66 17.22 5.07
N ILE A 99 -11.22 16.26 5.84
CA ILE A 99 -11.03 14.83 5.57
C ILE A 99 -11.53 14.40 4.18
N PHE A 100 -12.58 15.03 3.66
CA PHE A 100 -13.09 14.73 2.33
C PHE A 100 -12.13 15.23 1.25
N ASP A 101 -11.59 16.44 1.39
CA ASP A 101 -10.59 16.99 0.47
C ASP A 101 -9.30 16.17 0.45
N TYR A 102 -8.89 15.66 1.61
CA TYR A 102 -7.77 14.73 1.74
C TYR A 102 -8.07 13.40 1.02
N ALA A 103 -9.21 12.76 1.34
CA ALA A 103 -9.62 11.51 0.73
C ALA A 103 -9.74 11.61 -0.80
N ALA A 104 -10.35 12.69 -1.30
CA ALA A 104 -10.49 12.96 -2.73
C ALA A 104 -9.13 13.21 -3.42
N ALA A 105 -8.20 13.88 -2.74
CA ALA A 105 -6.86 14.09 -3.27
C ALA A 105 -6.07 12.77 -3.39
N VAL A 106 -6.11 11.92 -2.37
CA VAL A 106 -5.42 10.62 -2.39
C VAL A 106 -6.06 9.66 -3.39
N GLY A 107 -7.39 9.53 -3.37
CA GLY A 107 -8.13 8.73 -4.36
C GLY A 107 -7.84 9.17 -5.79
N GLY A 108 -7.84 10.49 -6.03
CA GLY A 108 -7.56 11.06 -7.34
C GLY A 108 -6.12 10.87 -7.80
N ALA A 109 -5.16 10.87 -6.88
CA ALA A 109 -3.76 10.57 -7.18
C ALA A 109 -3.57 9.11 -7.62
N THR A 110 -4.18 8.15 -6.92
CA THR A 110 -4.12 6.73 -7.29
C THR A 110 -4.87 6.46 -8.60
N ILE A 111 -6.02 7.10 -8.81
CA ILE A 111 -6.72 7.08 -10.11
C ILE A 111 -5.84 7.64 -11.24
N THR A 112 -5.15 8.76 -10.99
CA THR A 112 -4.24 9.38 -11.97
C THR A 112 -3.09 8.45 -12.32
N ALA A 113 -2.49 7.78 -11.33
CA ALA A 113 -1.45 6.77 -11.54
C ALA A 113 -1.96 5.59 -12.39
N ALA A 114 -3.14 5.06 -12.06
CA ALA A 114 -3.77 4.00 -12.83
C ALA A 114 -4.07 4.44 -14.27
N GLN A 115 -4.50 5.69 -14.49
CA GLN A 115 -4.72 6.24 -15.83
C GLN A 115 -3.41 6.29 -16.65
N CYS A 116 -2.28 6.66 -16.04
CA CYS A 116 -0.99 6.64 -16.73
C CYS A 116 -0.61 5.23 -17.24
N LEU A 117 -0.94 4.19 -16.48
CA LEU A 117 -0.74 2.79 -16.87
C LEU A 117 -1.70 2.37 -17.99
N LEU A 118 -2.98 2.74 -17.90
CA LEU A 118 -3.98 2.48 -18.96
C LEU A 118 -3.58 3.09 -20.30
N ASP A 119 -3.12 4.34 -20.26
CA ASP A 119 -2.67 5.12 -21.41
C ASP A 119 -1.36 4.58 -22.01
N GLY A 120 -0.67 3.66 -21.31
CA GLY A 120 0.64 3.14 -21.72
C GLY A 120 1.76 4.18 -21.64
N LYS A 121 1.59 5.25 -20.84
CA LYS A 121 2.61 6.30 -20.65
C LYS A 121 3.80 5.82 -19.83
N CYS A 122 3.57 4.83 -18.97
CA CYS A 122 4.58 4.19 -18.12
C CYS A 122 4.24 2.71 -17.92
N LYS A 123 5.22 1.93 -17.44
CA LYS A 123 4.98 0.57 -16.94
C LYS A 123 4.81 0.53 -15.43
N VAL A 124 5.41 1.48 -14.71
CA VAL A 124 5.26 1.65 -13.27
C VAL A 124 4.71 3.03 -12.97
N ALA A 125 3.75 3.15 -12.08
CA ALA A 125 3.26 4.44 -11.58
C ALA A 125 3.26 4.43 -10.05
N ILE A 126 3.83 5.45 -9.43
CA ILE A 126 4.07 5.50 -7.98
C ILE A 126 3.21 6.60 -7.36
N ASN A 127 2.43 6.25 -6.33
CA ASN A 127 1.74 7.19 -5.44
C ASN A 127 2.01 6.80 -3.97
N TRP A 128 3.12 7.28 -3.40
CA TRP A 128 3.50 6.94 -2.02
C TRP A 128 2.49 7.38 -0.95
N PRO A 129 1.81 8.55 -1.06
CA PRO A 129 0.80 8.92 -0.07
C PRO A 129 -0.52 8.12 -0.13
N GLY A 130 -0.70 7.25 -1.13
CA GLY A 130 -1.85 6.33 -1.23
C GLY A 130 -1.60 4.97 -0.57
N GLY A 131 -2.52 4.02 -0.77
CA GLY A 131 -2.45 2.66 -0.19
C GLY A 131 -3.29 2.47 1.08
N TRP A 132 -4.35 3.26 1.25
CA TRP A 132 -5.24 3.22 2.42
C TRP A 132 -6.23 2.06 2.31
N HIS A 133 -5.75 0.87 2.65
CA HIS A 133 -6.38 -0.40 2.31
C HIS A 133 -7.52 -0.88 3.23
N HIS A 134 -7.77 -0.22 4.37
CA HIS A 134 -8.77 -0.67 5.35
C HIS A 134 -10.18 -0.14 5.10
N ALA A 135 -10.31 0.98 4.38
CA ALA A 135 -11.61 1.62 4.16
C ALA A 135 -12.57 0.65 3.44
N LYS A 136 -13.78 0.53 3.98
CA LYS A 136 -14.87 -0.27 3.41
C LYS A 136 -15.71 0.59 2.47
N LYS A 137 -16.71 0.00 1.81
CA LYS A 137 -17.61 0.74 0.91
C LYS A 137 -18.37 1.87 1.62
N ASP A 138 -18.65 1.70 2.91
CA ASP A 138 -19.50 2.56 3.72
C ASP A 138 -18.93 2.78 5.13
N GLU A 139 -17.63 2.58 5.34
CA GLU A 139 -17.01 2.72 6.66
C GLU A 139 -15.53 3.13 6.53
N ALA A 140 -15.13 4.14 7.30
CA ALA A 140 -13.72 4.45 7.54
C ALA A 140 -13.14 3.46 8.55
N SER A 141 -11.87 3.07 8.39
CA SER A 141 -11.24 2.11 9.30
C SER A 141 -9.73 2.24 9.25
N GLY A 142 -9.03 2.14 10.37
CA GLY A 142 -7.56 2.07 10.41
C GLY A 142 -6.87 3.22 9.69
N PHE A 143 -7.26 4.46 9.98
CA PHE A 143 -6.79 5.70 9.31
C PHE A 143 -7.24 5.88 7.84
N CYS A 144 -8.00 4.93 7.28
CA CYS A 144 -8.42 4.94 5.89
C CYS A 144 -9.85 5.48 5.78
N TYR A 145 -10.01 6.70 5.26
CA TYR A 145 -11.32 7.30 4.96
C TYR A 145 -11.84 6.93 3.57
N LEU A 146 -10.96 6.57 2.65
CA LEU A 146 -11.29 6.21 1.29
C LEU A 146 -10.30 5.16 0.79
N ASN A 147 -10.80 4.14 0.09
CA ASN A 147 -9.98 3.04 -0.39
C ASN A 147 -9.42 3.36 -1.78
N ASP A 148 -8.33 4.11 -1.82
CA ASP A 148 -7.72 4.51 -3.08
C ASP A 148 -7.16 3.32 -3.86
N ALA A 149 -6.74 2.25 -3.17
CA ALA A 149 -6.32 1.00 -3.80
C ALA A 149 -7.46 0.35 -4.60
N VAL A 150 -8.67 0.27 -4.04
CA VAL A 150 -9.86 -0.22 -4.75
C VAL A 150 -10.17 0.65 -5.97
N LEU A 151 -10.15 1.98 -5.82
CA LEU A 151 -10.39 2.90 -6.95
C LEU A 151 -9.33 2.73 -8.07
N GLY A 152 -8.07 2.53 -7.69
CA GLY A 152 -6.98 2.21 -8.62
C GLY A 152 -7.23 0.91 -9.38
N ILE A 153 -7.66 -0.15 -8.68
CA ILE A 153 -8.00 -1.44 -9.29
C ILE A 153 -9.19 -1.30 -10.24
N LEU A 154 -10.27 -0.62 -9.82
CA LEU A 154 -11.44 -0.39 -10.67
C LEU A 154 -11.08 0.40 -11.94
N ARG A 155 -10.18 1.38 -11.83
CA ARG A 155 -9.64 2.09 -13.00
C ARG A 155 -8.88 1.12 -13.91
N LEU A 156 -7.93 0.34 -13.39
CA LEU A 156 -7.17 -0.65 -14.19
C LEU A 156 -8.08 -1.69 -14.87
N ARG A 157 -9.16 -2.11 -14.20
CA ARG A 157 -10.14 -3.08 -14.72
C ARG A 157 -10.90 -2.60 -15.96
N GLN A 158 -10.82 -1.31 -16.31
CA GLN A 158 -11.35 -0.80 -17.58
C GLN A 158 -10.61 -1.36 -18.81
N LYS A 159 -9.37 -1.86 -18.64
CA LYS A 159 -8.56 -2.43 -19.73
C LYS A 159 -8.01 -3.82 -19.44
N PHE A 160 -7.60 -4.08 -18.20
CA PHE A 160 -6.95 -5.34 -17.81
C PHE A 160 -7.99 -6.29 -17.20
N ASP A 161 -8.16 -7.50 -17.75
CA ASP A 161 -9.20 -8.45 -17.32
C ASP A 161 -8.94 -9.01 -15.91
N ARG A 162 -7.66 -9.24 -15.59
CA ARG A 162 -7.20 -9.77 -14.31
C ARG A 162 -6.19 -8.81 -13.69
N VAL A 163 -6.55 -8.26 -12.52
CA VAL A 163 -5.66 -7.39 -11.73
C VAL A 163 -5.25 -8.13 -10.46
N LEU A 164 -3.95 -8.25 -10.20
CA LEU A 164 -3.43 -8.81 -8.96
C LEU A 164 -3.15 -7.68 -7.98
N TYR A 165 -3.74 -7.74 -6.78
CA TYR A 165 -3.41 -6.88 -5.66
C TYR A 165 -2.46 -7.62 -4.72
N ILE A 166 -1.30 -7.04 -4.44
CA ILE A 166 -0.32 -7.57 -3.49
C ILE A 166 -0.15 -6.55 -2.38
N ASP A 167 -0.34 -7.00 -1.15
CA ASP A 167 -0.29 -6.20 0.06
C ASP A 167 0.83 -6.69 0.96
N LEU A 168 1.82 -5.83 1.18
CA LEU A 168 2.99 -6.10 2.03
C LEU A 168 3.02 -5.20 3.27
N ASP A 169 1.90 -4.53 3.60
CA ASP A 169 1.71 -3.84 4.88
C ASP A 169 1.80 -4.83 6.05
N LEU A 170 2.08 -4.32 7.25
CA LEU A 170 2.02 -5.14 8.45
C LEU A 170 0.59 -5.66 8.71
N HIS A 171 -0.42 -4.87 8.34
CA HIS A 171 -1.83 -5.17 8.59
C HIS A 171 -2.47 -5.89 7.41
N HIS A 172 -3.48 -6.70 7.69
CA HIS A 172 -4.25 -7.34 6.63
C HIS A 172 -4.99 -6.28 5.79
N GLY A 173 -4.82 -6.33 4.47
CA GLY A 173 -5.51 -5.48 3.48
C GLY A 173 -6.99 -5.81 3.29
N ASP A 174 -7.72 -5.85 4.40
CA ASP A 174 -9.08 -6.34 4.53
C ASP A 174 -10.11 -5.55 3.72
N GLY A 175 -9.99 -4.22 3.61
CA GLY A 175 -10.91 -3.42 2.79
C GLY A 175 -10.81 -3.73 1.29
N VAL A 176 -9.60 -3.98 0.79
CA VAL A 176 -9.40 -4.40 -0.61
C VAL A 176 -9.85 -5.84 -0.81
N GLU A 177 -9.56 -6.73 0.14
CA GLU A 177 -10.08 -8.11 0.10
C GLU A 177 -11.61 -8.14 0.07
N ASP A 178 -12.29 -7.46 1.00
CA ASP A 178 -13.74 -7.41 1.08
C ASP A 178 -14.37 -6.92 -0.23
N ALA A 179 -13.82 -5.84 -0.79
CA ALA A 179 -14.28 -5.23 -2.04
C ALA A 179 -14.28 -6.20 -3.23
N PHE A 180 -13.36 -7.17 -3.24
CA PHE A 180 -13.18 -8.10 -4.36
C PHE A 180 -13.40 -9.58 -4.00
N SER A 181 -13.78 -9.88 -2.77
CA SER A 181 -13.96 -11.24 -2.23
C SER A 181 -14.94 -12.11 -3.03
N PHE A 182 -15.86 -11.51 -3.80
CA PHE A 182 -16.86 -12.21 -4.61
C PHE A 182 -16.54 -12.32 -6.11
N THR A 183 -15.36 -11.88 -6.57
CA THR A 183 -14.98 -11.89 -7.99
C THR A 183 -13.69 -12.67 -8.24
N SER A 184 -13.60 -13.35 -9.38
CA SER A 184 -12.36 -13.97 -9.88
C SER A 184 -11.53 -13.04 -10.76
N LYS A 185 -11.96 -11.79 -10.95
CA LYS A 185 -11.29 -10.82 -11.83
C LYS A 185 -10.21 -10.00 -11.11
N VAL A 186 -10.21 -10.05 -9.79
CA VAL A 186 -9.19 -9.44 -8.95
C VAL A 186 -8.78 -10.50 -7.95
N MET A 187 -7.48 -10.77 -7.84
CA MET A 187 -6.94 -11.63 -6.79
C MET A 187 -6.24 -10.76 -5.75
N THR A 188 -6.55 -10.95 -4.48
CA THR A 188 -5.86 -10.27 -3.37
C THR A 188 -4.86 -11.22 -2.72
N VAL A 189 -3.64 -10.74 -2.47
CA VAL A 189 -2.60 -11.48 -1.76
C VAL A 189 -2.08 -10.57 -0.65
N SER A 190 -2.25 -10.96 0.62
CA SER A 190 -1.77 -10.18 1.75
C SER A 190 -0.83 -10.99 2.63
N LEU A 191 0.34 -10.42 2.93
CA LEU A 191 1.30 -10.94 3.90
C LEU A 191 1.29 -10.01 5.10
N HIS A 192 0.75 -10.46 6.23
CA HIS A 192 0.47 -9.58 7.36
C HIS A 192 0.66 -10.30 8.69
N LYS A 193 0.74 -9.53 9.77
CA LYS A 193 0.71 -10.09 11.12
C LYS A 193 -0.71 -10.59 11.42
N PHE A 194 -0.81 -11.84 11.87
CA PHE A 194 -2.07 -12.40 12.34
C PHE A 194 -1.90 -12.96 13.74
N SER A 195 -2.54 -12.33 14.72
CA SER A 195 -2.43 -12.68 16.13
C SER A 195 -3.70 -12.25 16.87
N PRO A 196 -4.13 -12.95 17.93
CA PRO A 196 -5.29 -12.54 18.72
C PRO A 196 -5.16 -11.08 19.20
N GLY A 197 -6.15 -10.25 18.83
CA GLY A 197 -6.20 -8.83 19.20
C GLY A 197 -5.34 -7.90 18.34
N PHE A 198 -4.66 -8.40 17.30
CA PHE A 198 -3.99 -7.55 16.32
C PHE A 198 -4.97 -7.09 15.24
N PHE A 199 -4.96 -5.79 14.92
CA PHE A 199 -5.84 -5.18 13.93
C PHE A 199 -5.52 -5.68 12.50
N PRO A 200 -6.51 -5.86 11.61
CA PRO A 200 -7.97 -5.74 11.82
C PRO A 200 -8.62 -7.01 12.41
N GLY A 201 -7.84 -8.07 12.64
CA GLY A 201 -8.32 -9.34 13.21
C GLY A 201 -8.84 -10.36 12.20
N THR A 202 -8.76 -10.04 10.90
CA THR A 202 -9.10 -10.91 9.76
C THR A 202 -7.84 -11.36 9.02
N GLY A 203 -7.97 -12.24 8.00
CA GLY A 203 -6.85 -12.66 7.17
C GLY A 203 -6.20 -13.96 7.66
N ASP A 204 -6.96 -14.87 8.27
CA ASP A 204 -6.43 -16.21 8.50
C ASP A 204 -6.15 -16.88 7.15
N VAL A 205 -5.22 -17.85 7.10
CA VAL A 205 -4.93 -18.62 5.88
C VAL A 205 -6.17 -19.35 5.31
N THR A 206 -7.21 -19.52 6.13
CA THR A 206 -8.50 -20.11 5.74
C THR A 206 -9.49 -19.12 5.11
N ASP A 207 -9.20 -17.81 5.18
CA ASP A 207 -9.96 -16.76 4.50
C ASP A 207 -9.56 -16.75 3.02
N VAL A 208 -10.41 -17.34 2.18
CA VAL A 208 -10.13 -17.61 0.76
C VAL A 208 -11.11 -16.95 -0.19
N GLY A 209 -11.88 -15.96 0.25
CA GLY A 209 -12.93 -15.33 -0.55
C GLY A 209 -14.18 -16.20 -0.70
N LEU A 210 -15.18 -15.66 -1.41
CA LEU A 210 -16.56 -16.15 -1.40
C LEU A 210 -17.14 -16.25 -2.81
N GLY A 211 -18.12 -17.14 -3.01
CA GLY A 211 -18.81 -17.28 -4.30
C GLY A 211 -17.84 -17.50 -5.47
N LYS A 212 -17.88 -16.62 -6.47
CA LYS A 212 -16.97 -16.66 -7.63
C LYS A 212 -15.54 -16.25 -7.30
N GLY A 213 -15.32 -15.53 -6.20
CA GLY A 213 -13.99 -15.14 -5.71
C GLY A 213 -13.39 -16.17 -4.74
N ARG A 214 -14.06 -17.30 -4.47
CA ARG A 214 -13.47 -18.37 -3.67
C ARG A 214 -12.17 -18.87 -4.32
N TYR A 215 -11.10 -18.93 -3.53
CA TYR A 215 -9.69 -19.17 -3.90
C TYR A 215 -8.97 -18.01 -4.59
N TYR A 216 -9.60 -16.82 -4.72
CA TYR A 216 -9.00 -15.60 -5.26
C TYR A 216 -8.62 -14.58 -4.17
N SER A 217 -8.77 -14.94 -2.91
CA SER A 217 -8.15 -14.24 -1.77
C SER A 217 -7.10 -15.16 -1.16
N VAL A 218 -5.87 -14.65 -1.00
CA VAL A 218 -4.72 -15.40 -0.51
C VAL A 218 -4.14 -14.67 0.69
N ASN A 219 -4.29 -15.28 1.87
CA ASN A 219 -3.81 -14.72 3.11
C ASN A 219 -2.63 -15.50 3.67
N VAL A 220 -1.59 -14.77 4.08
CA VAL A 220 -0.34 -15.32 4.59
C VAL A 220 -0.12 -14.81 6.02
N PRO A 221 -0.71 -15.47 7.04
CA PRO A 221 -0.60 -15.04 8.43
C PRO A 221 0.82 -15.28 8.97
N ILE A 222 1.47 -14.20 9.42
CA ILE A 222 2.85 -14.19 9.91
C ILE A 222 2.89 -13.73 11.37
N GLN A 223 3.90 -14.16 12.13
CA GLN A 223 4.14 -13.81 13.52
C GLN A 223 5.25 -12.75 13.68
N ASP A 224 5.36 -12.17 14.86
CA ASP A 224 6.36 -11.14 15.18
C ASP A 224 7.81 -11.57 14.84
N GLY A 225 8.63 -10.56 14.54
CA GLY A 225 10.08 -10.69 14.44
C GLY A 225 10.60 -11.32 13.15
N ILE A 226 9.74 -11.52 12.13
CA ILE A 226 10.20 -11.98 10.81
C ILE A 226 11.24 -11.00 10.23
N GLN A 227 12.25 -11.54 9.55
CA GLN A 227 13.33 -10.79 8.91
C GLN A 227 13.37 -11.05 7.40
N ASP A 228 14.16 -10.24 6.71
CA ASP A 228 14.22 -10.14 5.24
C ASP A 228 14.27 -11.47 4.50
N GLU A 229 15.17 -12.36 4.90
CA GLU A 229 15.41 -13.61 4.15
C GLU A 229 14.19 -14.55 4.23
N LYS A 230 13.61 -14.73 5.41
CA LYS A 230 12.43 -15.58 5.59
C LYS A 230 11.19 -14.96 4.93
N TYR A 231 11.01 -13.64 5.09
CA TYR A 231 9.88 -12.93 4.48
C TYR A 231 9.93 -13.03 2.95
N TYR A 232 11.10 -12.77 2.35
CA TYR A 232 11.27 -12.89 0.91
C TYR A 232 11.03 -14.32 0.41
N GLN A 233 11.52 -15.34 1.10
CA GLN A 233 11.28 -16.75 0.72
C GLN A 233 9.80 -17.12 0.73
N ILE A 234 9.04 -16.66 1.73
CA ILE A 234 7.59 -16.84 1.80
C ILE A 234 6.91 -16.10 0.64
N CYS A 235 7.22 -14.82 0.48
CA CYS A 235 6.66 -13.95 -0.55
C CYS A 235 6.91 -14.52 -1.96
N GLU A 236 8.15 -14.88 -2.28
CA GLU A 236 8.54 -15.48 -3.55
C GLU A 236 7.79 -16.81 -3.79
N THR A 237 7.70 -17.67 -2.77
CA THR A 237 7.02 -18.96 -2.90
C THR A 237 5.54 -18.78 -3.23
N VAL A 238 4.85 -17.89 -2.51
CA VAL A 238 3.42 -17.62 -2.74
C VAL A 238 3.21 -16.94 -4.09
N LEU A 239 3.94 -15.86 -4.36
CA LEU A 239 3.77 -15.07 -5.58
C LEU A 239 4.11 -15.87 -6.84
N LYS A 240 5.03 -16.83 -6.77
CA LYS A 240 5.30 -17.76 -7.88
C LYS A 240 4.09 -18.61 -8.25
N GLU A 241 3.42 -19.19 -7.25
CA GLU A 241 2.23 -20.02 -7.46
C GLU A 241 1.04 -19.16 -7.90
N VAL A 242 0.87 -17.98 -7.30
CA VAL A 242 -0.15 -16.99 -7.67
C VAL A 242 0.00 -16.57 -9.12
N TYR A 243 1.19 -16.15 -9.55
CA TYR A 243 1.41 -15.72 -10.92
C TYR A 243 1.11 -16.83 -11.93
N ALA A 244 1.53 -18.06 -11.62
CA ALA A 244 1.28 -19.22 -12.46
C ALA A 244 -0.21 -19.59 -12.55
N ALA A 245 -0.96 -19.47 -11.46
CA ALA A 245 -2.38 -19.83 -11.41
C ALA A 245 -3.29 -18.72 -11.95
N PHE A 246 -3.05 -17.47 -11.57
CA PHE A 246 -3.93 -16.34 -11.87
C PHE A 246 -3.59 -15.63 -13.18
N ASN A 247 -2.32 -15.68 -13.62
CA ASN A 247 -1.84 -15.04 -14.84
C ASN A 247 -2.32 -13.57 -14.97
N PRO A 248 -1.92 -12.66 -14.06
CA PRO A 248 -2.40 -11.28 -14.04
C PRO A 248 -1.95 -10.47 -15.26
N GLU A 249 -2.72 -9.44 -15.59
CA GLU A 249 -2.43 -8.51 -16.69
C GLU A 249 -1.93 -7.15 -16.18
N ALA A 250 -2.25 -6.81 -14.93
CA ALA A 250 -1.72 -5.67 -14.19
C ALA A 250 -1.60 -6.00 -12.70
N VAL A 251 -0.76 -5.24 -12.00
CA VAL A 251 -0.50 -5.37 -10.57
C VAL A 251 -0.76 -4.05 -9.86
N VAL A 252 -1.39 -4.12 -8.69
CA VAL A 252 -1.36 -3.06 -7.68
C VAL A 252 -0.57 -3.60 -6.49
N LEU A 253 0.48 -2.90 -6.09
CA LEU A 253 1.41 -3.32 -5.04
C LEU A 253 1.44 -2.26 -3.94
N GLN A 254 0.87 -2.61 -2.80
CA GLN A 254 0.91 -1.83 -1.57
C GLN A 254 2.18 -2.20 -0.81
N LEU A 255 2.92 -1.19 -0.33
CA LEU A 255 4.25 -1.32 0.28
C LEU A 255 4.29 -0.58 1.62
N GLY A 256 3.34 -0.87 2.50
CA GLY A 256 3.32 -0.36 3.87
C GLY A 256 4.67 -0.55 4.56
N ALA A 257 5.20 0.54 5.11
CA ALA A 257 6.52 0.58 5.72
C ALA A 257 6.49 0.32 7.24
N ASP A 258 5.34 -0.08 7.79
CA ASP A 258 5.19 -0.45 9.21
C ASP A 258 5.67 -1.88 9.53
N THR A 259 6.07 -2.64 8.51
CA THR A 259 6.84 -3.89 8.65
C THR A 259 8.30 -3.65 9.06
N ILE A 260 8.81 -2.43 8.84
CA ILE A 260 10.22 -2.07 8.97
C ILE A 260 10.63 -2.00 10.45
N ALA A 261 11.83 -2.50 10.75
CA ALA A 261 12.41 -2.44 12.09
C ALA A 261 12.45 -0.98 12.61
N GLY A 262 12.06 -0.81 13.87
CA GLY A 262 11.97 0.50 14.52
C GLY A 262 10.66 1.25 14.27
N ASP A 263 9.69 0.65 13.58
CA ASP A 263 8.32 1.16 13.53
C ASP A 263 7.63 1.05 14.92
N PRO A 264 6.83 2.05 15.35
CA PRO A 264 6.04 2.00 16.59
C PRO A 264 5.12 0.77 16.72
N MET A 265 4.68 0.16 15.61
CA MET A 265 3.91 -1.09 15.63
C MET A 265 4.70 -2.27 16.18
N CYS A 266 6.03 -2.16 16.17
CA CYS A 266 6.96 -2.98 16.94
C CYS A 266 6.73 -4.50 16.79
N SER A 267 6.39 -4.93 15.57
CA SER A 267 5.94 -6.30 15.26
C SER A 267 6.97 -7.04 14.41
N PHE A 268 7.06 -6.75 13.11
CA PHE A 268 8.07 -7.33 12.21
C PHE A 268 9.45 -6.68 12.41
N ASN A 269 10.46 -7.26 11.77
CA ASN A 269 11.86 -6.86 11.89
C ASN A 269 12.54 -6.75 10.51
N MET A 270 11.80 -6.20 9.55
CA MET A 270 12.21 -6.08 8.15
C MET A 270 13.13 -4.88 7.93
N THR A 271 13.87 -4.92 6.84
CA THR A 271 14.56 -3.76 6.26
C THR A 271 14.00 -3.44 4.87
N PRO A 272 14.27 -2.24 4.34
CA PRO A 272 13.91 -1.90 2.97
C PRO A 272 14.51 -2.87 1.93
N GLU A 273 15.63 -3.52 2.21
CA GLU A 273 16.23 -4.50 1.30
C GLU A 273 15.35 -5.74 1.12
N GLY A 274 14.77 -6.26 2.22
CA GLY A 274 13.85 -7.40 2.16
C GLY A 274 12.58 -7.10 1.37
N VAL A 275 11.98 -5.92 1.60
CA VAL A 275 10.83 -5.44 0.82
C VAL A 275 11.23 -5.20 -0.63
N GLY A 276 12.42 -4.65 -0.87
CA GLY A 276 13.00 -4.42 -2.20
C GLY A 276 13.19 -5.69 -3.01
N LYS A 277 13.56 -6.81 -2.38
CA LYS A 277 13.59 -8.13 -3.05
C LYS A 277 12.19 -8.54 -3.52
N CYS A 278 11.16 -8.36 -2.69
CA CYS A 278 9.77 -8.66 -3.06
C CYS A 278 9.28 -7.79 -4.23
N LEU A 279 9.53 -6.47 -4.15
CA LEU A 279 9.23 -5.52 -5.21
C LEU A 279 9.93 -5.91 -6.52
N LYS A 280 11.23 -6.21 -6.47
CA LYS A 280 12.01 -6.62 -7.65
C LYS A 280 11.47 -7.91 -8.27
N TYR A 281 11.03 -8.86 -7.46
CA TYR A 281 10.39 -10.09 -7.92
C TYR A 281 9.10 -9.81 -8.69
N VAL A 282 8.27 -8.88 -8.23
CA VAL A 282 7.05 -8.45 -8.95
C VAL A 282 7.39 -7.72 -10.25
N LEU A 283 8.35 -6.78 -10.21
CA LEU A 283 8.74 -5.98 -11.37
C LEU A 283 9.34 -6.82 -12.51
N GLN A 284 9.91 -7.99 -12.22
CA GLN A 284 10.46 -8.88 -13.25
C GLN A 284 9.39 -9.41 -14.21
N TRP A 285 8.11 -9.42 -13.81
CA TRP A 285 6.99 -9.82 -14.66
C TRP A 285 6.69 -8.79 -15.77
N GLN A 286 7.23 -7.57 -15.66
CA GLN A 286 7.10 -6.48 -16.64
C GLN A 286 5.66 -6.10 -17.01
N LEU A 287 4.73 -6.33 -16.09
CA LEU A 287 3.32 -5.92 -16.17
C LEU A 287 3.18 -4.42 -15.85
N ALA A 288 1.99 -3.88 -16.13
CA ALA A 288 1.61 -2.56 -15.62
C ALA A 288 1.49 -2.63 -14.09
N THR A 289 2.31 -1.88 -13.36
CA THR A 289 2.39 -1.95 -11.89
C THR A 289 2.11 -0.58 -11.27
N LEU A 290 1.03 -0.52 -10.49
CA LEU A 290 0.70 0.62 -9.64
C LEU A 290 1.32 0.38 -8.26
N VAL A 291 2.19 1.28 -7.81
CA VAL A 291 2.89 1.21 -6.53
C VAL A 291 2.30 2.22 -5.57
N LEU A 292 1.90 1.75 -4.39
CA LEU A 292 1.29 2.53 -3.32
C LEU A 292 2.13 2.43 -2.04
N GLY A 293 1.95 3.39 -1.13
CA GLY A 293 2.54 3.35 0.20
C GLY A 293 1.70 2.50 1.14
N GLY A 294 1.08 3.15 2.14
CA GLY A 294 0.30 2.51 3.20
C GLY A 294 0.68 2.97 4.60
N GLY A 295 0.71 2.01 5.54
CA GLY A 295 1.25 2.18 6.88
C GLY A 295 2.74 2.57 6.90
N GLY A 296 3.24 2.96 8.07
CA GLY A 296 4.61 3.45 8.25
C GLY A 296 4.63 4.67 9.15
N TYR A 297 4.97 4.44 10.42
CA TYR A 297 4.74 5.36 11.54
C TYR A 297 6.05 5.80 12.20
N ASN A 298 7.17 5.14 11.90
CA ASN A 298 8.48 5.78 11.97
C ASN A 298 8.72 6.57 10.68
N LEU A 299 8.61 7.90 10.75
CA LEU A 299 8.61 8.77 9.57
C LEU A 299 9.92 8.70 8.79
N ALA A 300 11.05 8.76 9.49
CA ALA A 300 12.38 8.68 8.87
C ALA A 300 12.61 7.34 8.20
N ASN A 301 12.25 6.24 8.88
CA ASN A 301 12.39 4.91 8.31
C ASN A 301 11.43 4.66 7.14
N THR A 302 10.24 5.26 7.15
CA THR A 302 9.32 5.21 6.02
C THR A 302 9.89 5.96 4.82
N ALA A 303 10.45 7.16 5.04
CA ALA A 303 11.13 7.90 3.99
C ALA A 303 12.35 7.15 3.43
N ARG A 304 13.18 6.54 4.30
CA ARG A 304 14.29 5.65 3.89
C ARG A 304 13.77 4.51 3.02
N CYS A 305 12.72 3.82 3.48
CA CYS A 305 12.13 2.67 2.80
C CYS A 305 11.64 3.04 1.40
N TRP A 306 10.73 4.00 1.28
CA TRP A 306 10.13 4.35 -0.01
C TRP A 306 11.13 5.03 -0.96
N THR A 307 12.14 5.74 -0.45
CA THR A 307 13.26 6.25 -1.28
C THR A 307 14.11 5.10 -1.82
N TYR A 308 14.50 4.15 -0.97
CA TYR A 308 15.21 2.93 -1.39
C TYR A 308 14.43 2.14 -2.44
N LEU A 309 13.13 1.91 -2.21
CA LEU A 309 12.26 1.19 -3.14
C LEU A 309 12.09 1.94 -4.47
N THR A 310 12.07 3.28 -4.45
CA THR A 310 12.11 4.10 -5.67
C THR A 310 13.43 3.88 -6.42
N GLY A 311 14.57 3.79 -5.72
CA GLY A 311 15.85 3.38 -6.30
C GLY A 311 15.80 1.99 -6.95
N VAL A 312 15.18 1.01 -6.29
CA VAL A 312 14.97 -0.35 -6.84
C VAL A 312 14.15 -0.31 -8.13
N ILE A 313 13.04 0.43 -8.16
CA ILE A 313 12.19 0.60 -9.35
C ILE A 313 12.99 1.18 -10.52
N LEU A 314 13.89 2.12 -10.23
CA LEU A 314 14.74 2.79 -11.22
C LEU A 314 16.01 1.99 -11.57
N GLY A 315 16.25 0.85 -10.93
CA GLY A 315 17.47 0.06 -11.11
C GLY A 315 18.73 0.77 -10.63
N ARG A 316 18.62 1.60 -9.59
CA ARG A 316 19.70 2.42 -9.05
C ARG A 316 20.08 1.97 -7.64
N THR A 317 21.38 1.84 -7.41
CA THR A 317 21.94 1.76 -6.06
C THR A 317 22.15 3.17 -5.53
N LEU A 318 21.61 3.45 -4.35
CA LEU A 318 21.73 4.76 -3.70
C LEU A 318 22.95 4.79 -2.77
N SER A 319 23.46 6.00 -2.51
CA SER A 319 24.47 6.19 -1.47
C SER A 319 23.90 5.82 -0.10
N SER A 320 24.71 5.19 0.73
CA SER A 320 24.38 4.96 2.14
C SER A 320 24.20 6.30 2.87
N GLU A 321 25.05 7.29 2.61
CA GLU A 321 24.93 8.63 3.19
C GLU A 321 23.65 9.33 2.71
N ILE A 322 22.81 9.76 3.66
CA ILE A 322 21.64 10.60 3.40
C ILE A 322 22.14 11.98 2.91
N PRO A 323 21.73 12.44 1.72
CA PRO A 323 22.09 13.78 1.25
C PRO A 323 21.42 14.87 2.10
N ASP A 324 22.06 16.03 2.21
CA ASP A 324 21.48 17.19 2.89
C ASP A 324 20.19 17.66 2.22
N HIS A 325 19.16 17.95 3.01
CA HIS A 325 17.83 18.37 2.58
C HIS A 325 17.01 18.93 3.76
N GLU A 326 15.78 19.37 3.51
CA GLU A 326 14.89 19.99 4.51
C GLU A 326 14.76 19.22 5.84
N PHE A 327 14.64 17.89 5.80
CA PHE A 327 14.42 17.05 6.99
C PHE A 327 15.69 16.34 7.49
N PHE A 328 16.89 16.80 7.13
CA PHE A 328 18.14 16.03 7.29
C PHE A 328 18.38 15.58 8.74
N THR A 329 18.04 16.43 9.70
CA THR A 329 18.23 16.17 11.14
C THR A 329 17.38 15.01 11.67
N GLU A 330 16.27 14.65 11.00
CA GLU A 330 15.40 13.54 11.40
C GLU A 330 16.05 12.16 11.14
N TYR A 331 17.15 12.11 10.40
CA TYR A 331 17.89 10.89 10.07
C TYR A 331 19.06 10.62 11.03
N GLY A 332 19.23 11.45 12.06
CA GLY A 332 20.27 11.26 13.07
C GLY A 332 20.00 10.05 13.98
N PRO A 333 21.05 9.56 14.68
CA PRO A 333 22.40 10.10 14.73
C PRO A 333 23.34 9.58 13.62
N ASP A 334 22.90 8.61 12.84
CA ASP A 334 23.72 7.85 11.89
C ASP A 334 23.71 8.43 10.47
N TYR A 335 22.63 9.10 10.06
CA TYR A 335 22.50 9.75 8.75
C TYR A 335 22.77 8.81 7.56
N VAL A 336 22.42 7.54 7.73
CA VAL A 336 22.48 6.51 6.68
C VAL A 336 21.09 6.09 6.21
N LEU A 337 21.00 5.57 4.98
CA LEU A 337 19.78 5.08 4.35
C LEU A 337 19.37 3.70 4.86
N GLU A 338 20.35 2.86 5.20
CA GLU A 338 20.14 1.51 5.69
C GLU A 338 19.44 1.52 7.06
N ILE A 339 18.64 0.48 7.30
CA ILE A 339 17.97 0.26 8.58
C ILE A 339 18.49 -1.05 9.16
N THR A 340 18.94 -1.00 10.41
CA THR A 340 19.46 -2.18 11.10
C THR A 340 18.31 -2.94 11.78
N PRO A 341 18.17 -4.27 11.56
CA PRO A 341 17.22 -5.08 12.30
C PRO A 341 17.43 -4.98 13.82
N SER A 342 16.34 -4.97 14.58
CA SER A 342 16.39 -5.04 16.04
C SER A 342 16.79 -6.43 16.53
N CYS A 343 17.31 -6.53 17.76
CA CYS A 343 17.63 -7.80 18.43
C CYS A 343 16.38 -8.53 18.96
N ARG A 344 15.35 -8.72 18.13
CA ARG A 344 14.10 -9.39 18.51
C ARG A 344 14.08 -10.83 17.99
N PRO A 345 13.48 -11.78 18.75
CA PRO A 345 13.34 -13.16 18.28
C PRO A 345 12.32 -13.23 17.14
N ASP A 346 12.64 -14.04 16.13
CA ASP A 346 11.70 -14.41 15.08
C ASP A 346 10.78 -15.53 15.59
N ARG A 347 9.48 -15.25 15.68
CA ARG A 347 8.45 -16.19 16.20
C ARG A 347 7.84 -17.08 15.10
N ASN A 348 8.36 -17.02 13.88
CA ASN A 348 7.85 -17.78 12.75
C ASN A 348 8.51 -19.15 12.68
N GLU A 349 7.88 -20.14 13.31
CA GLU A 349 8.37 -21.51 13.29
C GLU A 349 8.37 -22.08 11.85
N PRO A 350 9.49 -22.68 11.38
CA PRO A 350 9.59 -23.17 10.01
C PRO A 350 8.49 -24.18 9.63
N GLN A 351 8.08 -25.04 10.57
CA GLN A 351 7.02 -26.01 10.34
C GLN A 351 5.67 -25.32 10.07
N ARG A 352 5.32 -24.32 10.89
CA ARG A 352 4.07 -23.57 10.73
C ARG A 352 4.02 -22.81 9.41
N ILE A 353 5.14 -22.19 9.01
CA ILE A 353 5.26 -21.53 7.71
C ILE A 353 5.04 -22.54 6.57
N GLN A 354 5.66 -23.71 6.65
CA GLN A 354 5.48 -24.73 5.62
C GLN A 354 4.04 -25.24 5.53
N GLU A 355 3.33 -25.37 6.66
CA GLU A 355 1.90 -25.72 6.70
C GLU A 355 1.05 -24.67 5.98
N ILE A 356 1.28 -23.39 6.26
CA ILE A 356 0.59 -22.26 5.61
C ILE A 356 0.84 -22.29 4.09
N LEU A 357 2.11 -22.41 3.67
CA LEU A 357 2.48 -22.46 2.25
C LEU A 357 1.85 -23.65 1.52
N ASN A 358 1.78 -24.83 2.18
CA ASN A 358 1.15 -26.01 1.61
C ASN A 358 -0.36 -25.82 1.43
N LEU A 359 -1.04 -25.17 2.39
CA LEU A 359 -2.46 -24.89 2.31
C LEU A 359 -2.76 -23.90 1.16
N ILE A 360 -2.00 -22.81 1.06
CA ILE A 360 -2.11 -21.84 -0.04
C ILE A 360 -1.90 -22.53 -1.38
N LYS A 361 -0.85 -23.36 -1.50
CA LYS A 361 -0.60 -24.13 -2.73
C LYS A 361 -1.74 -25.10 -3.06
N GLY A 362 -2.41 -25.66 -2.05
CA GLY A 362 -3.62 -26.47 -2.23
C GLY A 362 -4.77 -25.64 -2.79
N ASN A 363 -5.03 -24.48 -2.19
CA ASN A 363 -6.09 -23.54 -2.59
C ASN A 363 -5.90 -23.05 -4.04
N LEU A 364 -4.67 -22.68 -4.42
CA LEU A 364 -4.36 -22.13 -5.75
C LEU A 364 -4.58 -23.13 -6.90
N LYS A 365 -4.71 -24.43 -6.63
CA LYS A 365 -5.09 -25.43 -7.64
C LYS A 365 -6.54 -25.30 -8.12
N HIS A 366 -7.37 -24.54 -7.39
CA HIS A 366 -8.77 -24.30 -7.71
C HIS A 366 -9.00 -22.99 -8.47
N VAL A 367 -7.96 -22.17 -8.65
CA VAL A 367 -8.00 -20.96 -9.47
C VAL A 367 -8.13 -21.38 -10.94
N VAL A 368 -9.11 -20.81 -11.64
CA VAL A 368 -9.47 -21.10 -13.04
C VAL A 368 -9.46 -19.88 -13.95
#